data_AF-A0A359LSG9-F1
#
_entry.id   AF-A0A359LSG9-F1
#
_cell.length_a   1.000
_cell.length_b   1.000
_cell.length_c   1.000
_cell.angle_alpha   90.00
_cell.angle_beta   90.00
_cell.angle_gamma   90.00
#
_symmetry.space_group_name_H-M   'P 1'
#
loop_
_entity.id
_entity.type
_entity.pdbx_description
1 polymer ?
#
loop_
_entity_poly.entity_id
_entity_poly.type
_entity_poly.pdbx_seq_one_letter_code
_entity_poly.pdbx_strand_id
1 'polypeptide(L)' 'WYEYAKLIFQAAGLSPELRATTEREYRTAARRPAYSALSNRKAEALGVPPMPPLADALASYFVARESAAVPNG' A
#
# COMPACT_ATOMS: atom_id res chain seq x y z
N TRP A 1 -2.36 6.80 5.12
CA TRP A 1 -1.66 5.70 5.80
C TRP A 1 -2.60 4.74 6.52
N TYR A 2 -3.53 5.23 7.35
CA TYR A 2 -4.50 4.37 8.06
C TYR A 2 -5.24 3.37 7.13
N GLU A 3 -5.89 3.86 6.07
CA GLU A 3 -6.60 2.99 5.12
C GLU A 3 -5.68 1.99 4.42
N TYR A 4 -4.42 2.36 4.17
CA TYR A 4 -3.46 1.46 3.57
C TYR A 4 -3.09 0.31 4.52
N ALA A 5 -2.92 0.60 5.82
CA ALA A 5 -2.69 -0.43 6.84
C ALA A 5 -3.89 -1.39 6.95
N LYS A 6 -5.12 -0.85 6.88
CA LYS A 6 -6.35 -1.66 6.84
C LYS A 6 -6.37 -2.61 5.65
N LEU A 7 -6.04 -2.13 4.45
CA LEU A 7 -5.95 -2.95 3.24
C LEU A 7 -4.92 -4.07 3.37
N ILE A 8 -3.76 -3.80 3.99
CA ILE A 8 -2.73 -4.82 4.25
C ILE A 8 -3.27 -5.93 5.16
N PHE A 9 -3.94 -5.57 6.26
CA PHE A 9 -4.52 -6.57 7.17
C PHE A 9 -5.61 -7.39 6.50
N GLN A 10 -6.49 -6.76 5.72
CA GLN A 10 -7.51 -7.45 4.95
C GLN A 10 -6.89 -8.44 3.95
N ALA A 11 -5.88 -8.01 3.19
CA ALA A 11 -5.18 -8.87 2.24
C ALA A 11 -4.42 -10.03 2.94
N ALA A 12 -3.97 -9.84 4.18
CA ALA A 12 -3.36 -10.87 5.01
C ALA A 12 -4.37 -11.77 5.75
N GLY A 13 -5.68 -11.53 5.63
CA GLY A 13 -6.71 -12.25 6.38
C GLY A 13 -6.72 -11.96 7.88
N LEU A 14 -6.14 -10.84 8.31
CA LEU A 14 -6.01 -10.44 9.72
C LEU A 14 -7.06 -9.40 10.10
N SER A 15 -7.53 -9.44 11.35
CA SER A 15 -8.49 -8.46 11.90
C SER A 15 -7.99 -7.85 13.22
N PRO A 16 -6.84 -7.15 13.23
CA PRO A 16 -6.34 -6.48 14.43
C PRO A 16 -7.14 -5.20 14.73
N GLU A 17 -7.08 -4.73 15.98
CA GLU A 17 -7.63 -3.44 16.35
C GLU A 17 -6.78 -2.31 15.73
N LEU A 18 -7.31 -1.64 14.71
CA LEU A 18 -6.61 -0.54 14.03
C LEU A 18 -7.15 0.82 14.51
N ARG A 19 -6.32 1.54 15.28
CA ARG A 19 -6.65 2.89 15.76
C ARG A 19 -6.10 3.96 14.83
N ALA A 20 -6.95 4.92 14.47
CA ALA A 20 -6.50 6.10 13.75
C ALA A 20 -5.69 6.99 14.70
N THR A 21 -4.54 7.48 14.24
CA THR A 21 -3.69 8.43 14.96
C THR A 21 -3.62 9.74 14.18
N THR A 22 -3.32 10.84 14.86
CA THR A 22 -3.15 12.16 14.22
C THR A 22 -1.66 12.46 14.00
N GLU A 23 -1.33 13.23 12.96
CA GLU A 23 0.06 13.67 12.68
C GLU A 23 0.76 14.31 13.89
N ARG A 24 -0.02 14.87 14.82
CA ARG A 24 0.47 15.58 16.00
C ARG A 24 1.18 14.66 17.00
N GLU A 25 0.89 13.36 16.98
CA GLU A 25 1.46 12.35 17.88
C GLU A 25 2.82 11.81 17.40
N TYR A 26 3.16 11.97 16.11
CA TYR A 26 4.37 11.43 15.49
C TYR A 26 5.10 12.48 14.65
N ARG A 27 5.69 13.49 15.32
CA ARG A 27 6.58 14.45 14.64
C ARG A 27 7.89 13.77 14.25
N THR A 28 8.02 13.36 12.99
CA THR A 28 9.33 13.09 12.40
C THR A 28 10.03 14.41 12.08
N ALA A 29 11.37 14.46 12.17
CA ALA A 29 12.13 15.68 11.85
C ALA A 29 11.88 16.19 10.42
N ALA A 30 11.55 15.28 9.48
CA ALA A 30 11.13 15.61 8.13
C ALA A 30 9.64 15.96 8.06
N ARG A 31 9.32 17.06 7.37
CA ARG A 31 7.94 17.47 7.06
C ARG A 31 7.37 16.55 5.98
N ARG A 32 6.19 16.00 6.24
CA ARG A 32 5.45 15.19 5.26
C ARG A 32 4.27 15.99 4.71
N PRO A 33 4.01 15.94 3.39
CA PRO A 33 2.80 16.54 2.83
C PRO A 33 1.58 15.74 3.25
N ALA A 34 0.47 16.43 3.53
CA ALA A 34 -0.81 15.80 3.88
C ALA A 34 -1.40 14.97 2.73
N TYR A 35 -1.06 15.30 1.49
CA TYR A 35 -1.50 14.60 0.29
C TYR A 35 -0.32 14.37 -0.65
N SER A 36 -0.02 13.10 -0.92
CA SER A 36 1.11 12.68 -1.76
C SER A 36 0.70 11.78 -2.93
N ALA A 37 -0.60 11.64 -3.20
CA ALA A 37 -1.05 10.83 -4.33
C ALA A 37 -0.72 11.55 -5.64
N LEU A 38 -0.13 10.81 -6.58
CA LEU A 38 0.32 11.31 -7.87
C LEU A 38 -0.74 11.05 -8.94
N SER A 39 -0.74 11.91 -9.96
CA SER A 39 -1.59 11.75 -11.13
C SER A 39 -0.92 10.85 -12.17
N ASN A 40 -1.66 9.88 -12.71
CA ASN A 40 -1.19 8.97 -13.76
C ASN A 40 -1.40 9.51 -15.20
N ARG A 41 -1.95 10.71 -15.36
CA ARG A 41 -2.28 11.34 -16.66
C ARG A 41 -1.20 11.23 -17.75
N LYS A 42 0.08 11.38 -17.40
CA LYS A 42 1.16 11.29 -18.39
C LYS A 42 1.37 9.85 -18.89
N ALA A 43 1.22 8.87 -18.01
CA ALA A 43 1.30 7.46 -18.38
C ALA A 43 0.10 7.07 -19.26
N GLU A 44 -1.10 7.53 -18.89
CA GLU A 44 -2.33 7.36 -19.67
C GLU A 44 -2.18 7.94 -21.09
N ALA A 45 -1.66 9.17 -21.21
CA ALA A 45 -1.42 9.82 -22.49
C ALA A 45 -0.40 9.10 -23.38
N LEU A 46 0.49 8.30 -22.80
CA LEU A 46 1.46 7.48 -23.51
C LEU A 46 0.94 6.07 -23.83
N GLY A 47 -0.33 5.77 -23.50
CA GLY A 47 -0.92 4.45 -23.71
C GLY A 47 -0.40 3.38 -22.75
N VAL A 48 0.24 3.76 -21.64
CA VAL A 48 0.66 2.80 -20.62
C VAL A 48 -0.59 2.23 -19.94
N PRO A 49 -0.68 0.89 -19.79
CA PRO A 49 -1.80 0.28 -19.08
C PRO A 49 -1.97 0.88 -17.67
N PRO A 50 -3.21 1.02 -17.19
CA PRO A 50 -3.45 1.58 -15.86
C PRO A 50 -2.78 0.71 -14.79
N MET A 51 -2.26 1.37 -13.76
CA MET A 51 -1.79 0.68 -12.56
C MET A 51 -2.98 -0.06 -11.92
N PRO A 52 -2.76 -1.29 -11.41
CA PRO A 52 -3.83 -2.02 -10.75
C PRO A 52 -4.31 -1.30 -9.48
N PRO A 53 -5.56 -1.52 -9.06
CA PRO A 53 -6.03 -1.12 -7.73
C PRO A 53 -5.09 -1.61 -6.63
N LEU A 54 -4.95 -0.82 -5.56
CA LEU A 54 -4.04 -1.16 -4.45
C LEU A 54 -4.35 -2.51 -3.80
N ALA A 55 -5.63 -2.92 -3.75
CA ALA A 55 -6.03 -4.21 -3.20
C ALA A 55 -5.46 -5.38 -4.04
N ASP A 56 -5.56 -5.29 -5.37
CA ASP A 56 -5.05 -6.31 -6.29
C ASP A 56 -3.52 -6.37 -6.27
N ALA A 57 -2.87 -5.21 -6.17
CA ALA A 57 -1.42 -5.11 -6.01
C ALA A 57 -0.94 -5.74 -4.70
N LEU A 58 -1.65 -5.52 -3.58
CA LEU A 58 -1.35 -6.14 -2.30
C LEU A 58 -1.54 -7.65 -2.35
N ALA A 59 -2.64 -8.15 -2.90
CA ALA A 59 -2.88 -9.58 -3.06
C ALA A 59 -1.75 -10.25 -3.87
N SER A 60 -1.37 -9.64 -5.01
CA SER A 60 -0.28 -10.10 -5.85
C SER A 60 1.07 -10.10 -5.11
N TYR A 61 1.33 -9.07 -4.28
CA TYR A 61 2.52 -8.99 -3.44
C TYR A 61 2.59 -10.12 -2.40
N PHE A 62 1.48 -10.44 -1.72
CA PHE A 62 1.47 -11.52 -0.73
C PHE A 62 1.78 -12.88 -1.37
N VAL A 63 1.21 -13.17 -2.54
CA VAL A 63 1.52 -14.39 -3.32
C VAL A 63 3.01 -14.45 -3.65
N ALA A 64 3.56 -13.37 -4.24
CA ALA A 64 4.97 -13.32 -4.62
C ALA A 64 5.91 -13.46 -3.41
N ARG A 65 5.55 -12.86 -2.27
CA ARG A 65 6.32 -12.95 -1.03
C ARG A 65 6.38 -14.37 -0.50
N GLU A 66 5.28 -15.12 -0.58
CA GLU A 66 5.23 -16.52 -0.13
C GLU A 66 6.08 -17.43 -1.05
N SER A 67 5.98 -17.24 -2.37
CA SER A 67 6.83 -17.97 -3.32
C SER A 67 8.33 -17.70 -3.12
N ALA A 68 8.70 -16.49 -2.69
CA ALA A 68 10.09 -16.15 -2.37
C ALA A 68 10.56 -16.67 -0.99
N ALA A 69 9.62 -16.94 -0.07
CA ALA A 69 9.91 -17.42 1.28
C ALA A 69 10.06 -18.93 1.38
N VAL A 70 9.55 -19.69 0.39
CA VAL A 70 9.81 -21.12 0.25
C VAL A 70 11.16 -21.29 -0.44
N PRO A 71 12.23 -21.76 0.23
CA PRO A 71 13.45 -22.13 -0.47
C PRO A 71 13.10 -23.28 -1.41
N ASN A 72 13.51 -23.19 -2.67
CA ASN A 72 13.50 -24.33 -3.58
C ASN A 72 14.20 -25.50 -2.86
N GLY A 73 13.44 -26.54 -2.52
CA GLY A 73 13.98 -27.81 -2.03
C GLY A 73 14.74 -28.54 -3.13
#